data_AF-A0A915V363-F1
#
_entry.id   AF-A0A915V363-F1
#
_cell.length_a   1.000
_cell.length_b   1.000
_cell.length_c   1.000
_cell.angle_alpha   90.00
_cell.angle_beta   90.00
_cell.angle_gamma   90.00
#
_symmetry.space_group_name_H-M   'P 1'
#
loop_
_entity.id
_entity.type
_entity.pdbx_description
1 polymer ?
#
loop_
_entity_poly.entity_id
_entity_poly.type
_entity_poly.pdbx_seq_one_letter_code
_entity_poly.pdbx_strand_id
1 'polypeptide(L)'
;MNLLEQLRQMTVVVADTGDILAIQKFTPRDATTNPSLITAAAQMKEYQPIVDETLRQAKADLGSGATPREIVSLAVDRLAVAFGLKILQIIPGRVSTEVDARLSYDTAATVQKARELIGQYEAAGVGRDRVLIKIASTWEGIRAAEILEKEGIHCNLTLLFGFHQAIACAEAGVTLISPFVGRILDWYKKKTGRAEYPGPEDPGVISVTKIYNYYKKFGYPTEVMGASFRNIGEIIELAGCDLLTISPALLQELQNTSGELKRKLDPAIAATLAIEKLPMDEATFRKMHAADEMASEKLEEGIKGFTKALETLEDLLSRHLARIEGEATLTHAAEELFHVYDLDGDGIITREEWLGTDAVFDALDANHDGKVTPEDMGAGLGVVLHLAQAK
;
A
#
# COMPACT_ATOMS: atom_id res chain seq x y z
N MET A 1 -12.32 27.47 13.24
CA MET A 1 -12.37 26.28 12.37
C MET A 1 -11.06 26.24 11.60
N ASN A 2 -10.28 25.17 11.71
CA ASN A 2 -9.03 25.05 10.95
C ASN A 2 -9.31 24.74 9.46
N LEU A 3 -8.28 24.72 8.61
CA LEU A 3 -8.45 24.45 7.18
C LEU A 3 -8.96 23.02 6.91
N LEU A 4 -8.51 22.03 7.70
CA LEU A 4 -8.95 20.63 7.53
C LEU A 4 -10.45 20.46 7.77
N GLU A 5 -10.98 21.10 8.81
CA GLU A 5 -12.41 21.12 9.12
C GLU A 5 -13.21 21.76 7.97
N GLN A 6 -12.70 22.83 7.36
CA GLN A 6 -13.38 23.52 6.25
C GLN A 6 -13.36 22.68 4.99
N LEU A 7 -12.23 22.04 4.70
CA LEU A 7 -12.10 21.16 3.54
C LEU A 7 -13.12 20.03 3.57
N ARG A 8 -13.34 19.42 4.76
CA ARG A 8 -14.31 18.34 4.97
C ARG A 8 -15.75 18.71 4.64
N GLN A 9 -16.09 20.00 4.59
CA GLN A 9 -17.44 20.45 4.23
C GLN A 9 -17.70 20.46 2.72
N MET A 10 -16.64 20.42 1.90
CA MET A 10 -16.75 20.56 0.44
C MET A 10 -16.05 19.44 -0.35
N THR A 11 -15.24 18.63 0.32
CA THR A 11 -14.42 17.57 -0.26
C THR A 11 -14.29 16.41 0.72
N VAL A 12 -14.42 15.19 0.22
CA VAL A 12 -14.17 13.99 1.03
C VAL A 12 -12.66 13.84 1.25
N VAL A 13 -12.25 13.92 2.52
CA VAL A 13 -10.85 13.75 2.90
C VAL A 13 -10.52 12.27 3.07
N VAL A 14 -9.46 11.83 2.38
CA VAL A 14 -8.93 10.47 2.35
C VAL A 14 -7.51 10.49 2.89
N ALA A 15 -7.08 9.47 3.64
CA ALA A 15 -5.70 9.37 4.10
C ALA A 15 -4.84 8.54 3.12
N ASP A 16 -3.69 9.08 2.71
CA ASP A 16 -2.72 8.39 1.86
C ASP A 16 -1.60 7.79 2.71
N THR A 17 -1.84 6.60 3.29
CA THR A 17 -0.87 5.93 4.17
C THR A 17 -1.18 4.45 4.36
N GLY A 18 -0.13 3.63 4.55
CA GLY A 18 -0.24 2.27 5.08
C GLY A 18 -0.12 2.22 6.61
N ASP A 19 0.19 3.35 7.25
CA ASP A 19 0.32 3.47 8.70
C ASP A 19 -1.06 3.53 9.38
N ILE A 20 -1.45 2.40 9.97
CA ILE A 20 -2.72 2.20 10.67
C ILE A 20 -2.89 3.21 11.83
N LEU A 21 -1.82 3.54 12.55
CA LEU A 21 -1.85 4.50 13.66
C LEU A 21 -2.20 5.91 13.16
N ALA A 22 -1.66 6.32 12.02
CA ALA A 22 -2.03 7.60 11.40
C ALA A 22 -3.51 7.62 10.99
N ILE A 23 -4.05 6.51 10.48
CA ILE A 23 -5.47 6.40 10.11
C ILE A 23 -6.37 6.52 11.34
N GLN A 24 -6.01 5.87 12.45
CA GLN A 24 -6.71 6.01 13.73
C GLN A 24 -6.71 7.46 14.24
N LYS A 25 -5.59 8.17 14.08
CA LYS A 25 -5.46 9.56 14.51
C LYS A 25 -6.36 10.50 13.71
N PHE A 26 -6.38 10.38 12.38
CA PHE A 26 -7.08 11.35 11.52
C PHE A 26 -8.52 10.97 11.17
N THR A 27 -8.93 9.71 11.39
CA THR A 27 -10.28 9.16 11.13
C THR A 27 -10.87 9.59 9.78
N PRO A 28 -10.16 9.34 8.66
CA PRO A 28 -10.66 9.68 7.33
C PRO A 28 -11.87 8.81 6.95
N ARG A 29 -12.63 9.22 5.91
CA ARG A 29 -13.73 8.40 5.38
C ARG A 29 -13.17 7.17 4.65
N ASP A 30 -12.24 7.41 3.72
CA ASP A 30 -11.58 6.39 2.90
C ASP A 30 -10.06 6.42 3.19
N ALA A 31 -9.34 5.39 2.76
CA ALA A 31 -7.88 5.35 2.80
C ALA A 31 -7.29 4.74 1.52
N THR A 32 -6.08 5.16 1.16
CA THR A 32 -5.37 4.60 0.01
C THR A 32 -4.04 3.99 0.43
N THR A 33 -3.77 2.77 -0.05
CA THR A 33 -2.44 2.18 -0.04
C THR A 33 -1.88 2.10 -1.45
N ASN A 34 -0.59 1.79 -1.55
CA ASN A 34 0.15 1.48 -2.77
C ASN A 34 1.38 0.66 -2.36
N PRO A 35 2.14 0.08 -3.30
CA PRO A 35 3.28 -0.76 -2.96
C PRO A 35 4.30 -0.07 -2.05
N SER A 36 4.65 1.19 -2.33
CA SER A 36 5.60 1.94 -1.50
C SER A 36 5.12 2.14 -0.06
N LEU A 37 3.82 2.41 0.14
CA LEU A 37 3.24 2.59 1.48
C LEU A 37 3.18 1.28 2.26
N ILE A 38 2.84 0.16 1.61
CA ILE A 38 2.85 -1.16 2.25
C ILE A 38 4.29 -1.56 2.60
N THR A 39 5.25 -1.37 1.68
CA THR A 39 6.67 -1.66 1.96
C THR A 39 7.21 -0.83 3.13
N ALA A 40 6.81 0.44 3.24
CA ALA A 40 7.20 1.29 4.37
C ALA A 40 6.57 0.79 5.68
N ALA A 41 5.27 0.49 5.68
CA ALA A 41 4.57 -0.04 6.86
C ALA A 41 5.14 -1.41 7.30
N ALA A 42 5.43 -2.30 6.37
CA ALA A 42 5.99 -3.63 6.66
C ALA A 42 7.36 -3.59 7.36
N GLN A 43 8.08 -2.47 7.29
CA GLN A 43 9.35 -2.25 8.00
C GLN A 43 9.17 -1.75 9.44
N MET A 44 7.97 -1.30 9.81
CA MET A 44 7.70 -0.77 11.15
C MET A 44 7.58 -1.90 12.16
N LYS A 45 8.13 -1.70 13.36
CA LYS A 45 8.16 -2.73 14.42
C LYS A 45 6.75 -3.13 14.85
N GLU A 46 5.84 -2.16 14.87
CA GLU A 46 4.44 -2.27 15.26
C GLU A 46 3.66 -3.23 14.35
N TYR A 47 4.11 -3.41 13.09
CA TYR A 47 3.42 -4.20 12.09
C TYR A 47 4.09 -5.55 11.79
N GLN A 48 5.20 -5.87 12.46
CA GLN A 48 5.85 -7.19 12.34
C GLN A 48 4.92 -8.37 12.64
N PRO A 49 4.00 -8.31 13.61
CA PRO A 49 3.04 -9.39 13.81
C PRO A 49 2.17 -9.67 12.58
N ILE A 50 1.78 -8.63 11.82
CA ILE A 50 1.00 -8.77 10.58
C ILE A 50 1.85 -9.43 9.49
N VAL A 51 3.12 -9.02 9.37
CA VAL A 51 4.07 -9.56 8.40
C VAL A 51 4.33 -11.05 8.65
N ASP A 52 4.68 -11.39 9.90
CA ASP A 52 4.99 -12.77 10.29
C ASP A 52 3.77 -13.69 10.12
N GLU A 53 2.58 -13.24 10.52
CA GLU A 53 1.34 -14.00 10.34
C GLU A 53 1.02 -14.24 8.86
N THR A 54 1.21 -13.22 8.04
CA THR A 54 0.99 -13.32 6.58
C THR A 54 1.90 -14.38 5.96
N LEU A 55 3.18 -14.41 6.35
CA LEU A 55 4.15 -15.41 5.88
C LEU A 55 3.77 -16.83 6.34
N ARG A 56 3.40 -17.00 7.61
CA ARG A 56 2.97 -18.30 8.14
C ARG A 56 1.74 -18.82 7.41
N GLN A 57 0.73 -17.99 7.22
CA GLN A 57 -0.50 -18.38 6.52
C GLN A 57 -0.20 -18.68 5.04
N ALA A 58 0.64 -17.90 4.37
CA ALA A 58 1.05 -18.17 2.98
C ALA A 58 1.73 -19.53 2.84
N LYS A 59 2.63 -19.88 3.77
CA LYS A 59 3.28 -21.18 3.82
C LYS A 59 2.28 -22.31 4.10
N ALA A 60 1.37 -22.13 5.05
CA ALA A 60 0.36 -23.12 5.38
C ALA A 60 -0.53 -23.46 4.18
N ASP A 61 -0.96 -22.44 3.44
CA ASP A 61 -1.90 -22.63 2.33
C ASP A 61 -1.25 -23.22 1.07
N LEU A 62 0.04 -22.97 0.85
CA LEU A 62 0.80 -23.62 -0.23
C LEU A 62 1.31 -25.03 0.14
N GLY A 63 1.38 -25.33 1.43
CA GLY A 63 1.82 -26.63 1.96
C GLY A 63 3.34 -26.81 1.99
N SER A 64 3.78 -27.97 2.49
CA SER A 64 5.19 -28.25 2.81
C SER A 64 6.13 -28.34 1.60
N GLY A 65 5.60 -28.46 0.39
CA GLY A 65 6.38 -28.52 -0.85
C GLY A 65 6.68 -27.15 -1.48
N ALA A 66 6.13 -26.08 -0.92
CA ALA A 66 6.26 -24.73 -1.48
C ALA A 66 7.69 -24.20 -1.35
N THR A 67 8.19 -23.62 -2.43
CA THR A 67 9.47 -22.92 -2.40
C THR A 67 9.36 -21.60 -1.64
N PRO A 68 10.45 -21.09 -1.02
CA PRO A 68 10.44 -19.77 -0.38
C PRO A 68 9.94 -18.65 -1.30
N ARG A 69 10.22 -18.74 -2.62
CA ARG A 69 9.76 -17.78 -3.61
C ARG A 69 8.24 -17.78 -3.79
N GLU A 70 7.61 -18.96 -3.84
CA GLU A 70 6.15 -19.08 -3.94
C GLU A 70 5.47 -18.54 -2.70
N ILE A 71 6.01 -18.84 -1.51
CA ILE A 71 5.53 -18.32 -0.23
C ILE A 71 5.60 -16.80 -0.20
N VAL A 72 6.75 -16.22 -0.56
CA VAL A 72 6.94 -14.76 -0.59
C VAL A 72 6.00 -14.11 -1.60
N SER A 73 5.87 -14.68 -2.80
CA SER A 73 4.97 -14.14 -3.84
C SER A 73 3.52 -14.10 -3.35
N LEU A 74 3.03 -15.15 -2.69
CA LEU A 74 1.68 -15.17 -2.13
C LEU A 74 1.55 -14.23 -0.92
N ALA A 75 2.60 -14.13 -0.10
CA ALA A 75 2.63 -13.26 1.07
C ALA A 75 2.56 -11.77 0.70
N VAL A 76 3.13 -11.35 -0.45
CA VAL A 76 3.00 -9.95 -0.93
C VAL A 76 1.52 -9.56 -1.10
N ASP A 77 0.75 -10.36 -1.82
CA ASP A 77 -0.67 -10.10 -2.05
C ASP A 77 -1.47 -10.10 -0.75
N ARG A 78 -1.22 -11.12 0.09
CA ARG A 78 -1.88 -11.25 1.39
C ARG A 78 -1.54 -10.12 2.34
N LEU A 79 -0.33 -9.59 2.29
CA LEU A 79 0.08 -8.50 3.15
C LEU A 79 -0.71 -7.24 2.78
N ALA A 80 -0.85 -6.95 1.49
CA ALA A 80 -1.65 -5.83 1.00
C ALA A 80 -3.11 -5.95 1.47
N VAL A 81 -3.71 -7.15 1.37
CA VAL A 81 -5.07 -7.42 1.86
C VAL A 81 -5.14 -7.31 3.39
N ALA A 82 -4.18 -7.87 4.13
CA ALA A 82 -4.15 -7.85 5.59
C ALA A 82 -4.12 -6.42 6.15
N PHE A 83 -3.29 -5.55 5.56
CA PHE A 83 -3.31 -4.13 5.89
C PHE A 83 -4.64 -3.48 5.56
N GLY A 84 -5.22 -3.75 4.38
CA GLY A 84 -6.51 -3.20 4.01
C GLY A 84 -7.65 -3.66 4.93
N LEU A 85 -7.65 -4.91 5.37
CA LEU A 85 -8.61 -5.43 6.37
C LEU A 85 -8.48 -4.67 7.70
N LYS A 86 -7.26 -4.42 8.17
CA LYS A 86 -7.04 -3.63 9.40
C LYS A 86 -7.49 -2.18 9.24
N ILE A 87 -7.27 -1.60 8.08
CA ILE A 87 -7.72 -0.24 7.75
C ILE A 87 -9.26 -0.18 7.77
N LEU A 88 -9.94 -1.13 7.14
CA LEU A 88 -11.41 -1.18 7.04
C LEU A 88 -12.12 -1.38 8.38
N GLN A 89 -11.42 -1.88 9.40
CA GLN A 89 -11.93 -1.92 10.79
C GLN A 89 -12.01 -0.53 11.43
N ILE A 90 -11.28 0.45 10.91
CA ILE A 90 -11.17 1.81 11.45
C ILE A 90 -12.01 2.79 10.65
N ILE A 91 -11.95 2.70 9.32
CA ILE A 91 -12.61 3.66 8.43
C ILE A 91 -14.04 3.21 8.08
N PRO A 92 -14.99 4.15 7.93
CA PRO A 92 -16.37 3.80 7.54
C PRO A 92 -16.53 3.55 6.04
N GLY A 93 -15.60 4.04 5.22
CA GLY A 93 -15.66 3.97 3.76
C GLY A 93 -14.72 2.92 3.18
N ARG A 94 -14.02 3.27 2.10
CA ARG A 94 -13.32 2.33 1.22
C ARG A 94 -11.81 2.32 1.43
N VAL A 95 -11.18 1.18 1.18
CA VAL A 95 -9.71 1.10 1.06
C VAL A 95 -9.32 0.84 -0.40
N SER A 96 -8.33 1.59 -0.91
CA SER A 96 -7.71 1.24 -2.20
C SER A 96 -6.57 0.25 -1.98
N THR A 97 -6.56 -0.86 -2.72
CA THR A 97 -5.49 -1.88 -2.73
C THR A 97 -4.96 -2.04 -4.15
N GLU A 98 -3.67 -1.89 -4.33
CA GLU A 98 -3.05 -1.80 -5.66
C GLU A 98 -2.61 -3.17 -6.18
N VAL A 99 -2.92 -3.42 -7.46
CA VAL A 99 -2.40 -4.60 -8.17
C VAL A 99 -0.89 -4.48 -8.37
N ASP A 100 -0.23 -5.61 -8.61
CA ASP A 100 1.18 -5.64 -8.95
C ASP A 100 1.49 -4.78 -10.18
N ALA A 101 2.33 -3.75 -10.01
CA ALA A 101 2.69 -2.81 -11.07
C ALA A 101 3.40 -3.47 -12.26
N ARG A 102 4.00 -4.65 -12.09
CA ARG A 102 4.60 -5.44 -13.18
C ARG A 102 3.56 -5.89 -14.21
N LEU A 103 2.28 -5.91 -13.84
CA LEU A 103 1.14 -6.28 -14.70
C LEU A 103 0.56 -5.10 -15.49
N SER A 104 1.11 -3.88 -15.33
CA SER A 104 0.50 -2.64 -15.86
C SER A 104 0.26 -2.63 -17.39
N TYR A 105 0.91 -3.49 -18.15
CA TYR A 105 0.74 -3.60 -19.61
C TYR A 105 0.12 -4.94 -20.05
N ASP A 106 -0.47 -5.69 -19.11
CA ASP A 106 -1.19 -6.93 -19.38
C ASP A 106 -2.60 -6.85 -18.78
N THR A 107 -3.58 -6.63 -19.67
CA THR A 107 -4.99 -6.53 -19.31
C THR A 107 -5.49 -7.80 -18.60
N ALA A 108 -5.17 -8.98 -19.14
CA ALA A 108 -5.71 -10.24 -18.63
C ALA A 108 -5.12 -10.57 -17.25
N ALA A 109 -3.81 -10.41 -17.08
CA ALA A 109 -3.15 -10.62 -15.80
C ALA A 109 -3.62 -9.62 -14.75
N THR A 110 -3.84 -8.35 -15.12
CA THR A 110 -4.40 -7.34 -14.22
C THR A 110 -5.80 -7.71 -13.73
N VAL A 111 -6.69 -8.13 -14.64
CA VAL A 111 -8.05 -8.57 -14.29
C VAL A 111 -8.00 -9.79 -13.37
N GLN A 112 -7.15 -10.77 -13.67
CA GLN A 112 -6.99 -11.95 -12.83
C GLN A 112 -6.53 -11.57 -11.42
N LYS A 113 -5.46 -10.76 -11.31
CA LYS A 113 -4.93 -10.31 -10.01
C LYS A 113 -5.98 -9.54 -9.21
N ALA A 114 -6.73 -8.65 -9.86
CA ALA A 114 -7.81 -7.91 -9.21
C ALA A 114 -8.87 -8.83 -8.59
N ARG A 115 -9.31 -9.85 -9.33
CA ARG A 115 -10.27 -10.85 -8.83
C ARG A 115 -9.70 -11.68 -7.68
N GLU A 116 -8.42 -12.04 -7.74
CA GLU A 116 -7.74 -12.75 -6.64
C GLU A 116 -7.72 -11.91 -5.36
N LEU A 117 -7.41 -10.61 -5.46
CA LEU A 117 -7.41 -9.70 -4.31
C LEU A 117 -8.82 -9.52 -3.73
N ILE A 118 -9.84 -9.32 -4.57
CA ILE A 118 -11.24 -9.24 -4.11
C ILE A 118 -11.67 -10.56 -3.45
N GLY A 119 -11.32 -11.71 -4.01
CA GLY A 119 -11.63 -13.00 -3.43
C GLY A 119 -11.05 -13.17 -2.02
N GLN A 120 -9.85 -12.64 -1.75
CA GLN A 120 -9.26 -12.64 -0.41
C GLN A 120 -10.03 -11.76 0.58
N TYR A 121 -10.49 -10.58 0.15
CA TYR A 121 -11.35 -9.72 0.98
C TYR A 121 -12.69 -10.40 1.29
N GLU A 122 -13.33 -10.99 0.29
CA GLU A 122 -14.62 -11.68 0.45
C GLU A 122 -14.51 -12.90 1.36
N ALA A 123 -13.42 -13.67 1.25
CA ALA A 123 -13.11 -14.77 2.15
C ALA A 123 -12.93 -14.31 3.61
N ALA A 124 -12.47 -13.08 3.82
CA ALA A 124 -12.36 -12.45 5.13
C ALA A 124 -13.66 -11.75 5.60
N GLY A 125 -14.77 -11.94 4.88
CA GLY A 125 -16.07 -11.37 5.23
C GLY A 125 -16.24 -9.88 4.88
N VAL A 126 -15.35 -9.32 4.05
CA VAL A 126 -15.44 -7.94 3.57
C VAL A 126 -16.01 -7.92 2.16
N GLY A 127 -17.13 -7.21 1.99
CA GLY A 127 -17.76 -7.02 0.67
C GLY A 127 -16.88 -6.18 -0.27
N ARG A 128 -16.91 -6.52 -1.57
CA ARG A 128 -16.15 -5.80 -2.61
C ARG A 128 -16.50 -4.31 -2.73
N ASP A 129 -17.67 -3.88 -2.24
CA ASP A 129 -18.10 -2.48 -2.18
C ASP A 129 -17.22 -1.61 -1.25
N ARG A 130 -16.51 -2.24 -0.29
CA ARG A 130 -15.56 -1.59 0.62
C ARG A 130 -14.14 -1.47 0.04
N VAL A 131 -13.89 -2.00 -1.16
CA VAL A 131 -12.56 -2.09 -1.75
C VAL A 131 -12.54 -1.41 -3.11
N LEU A 132 -11.49 -0.64 -3.37
CA LEU A 132 -11.16 -0.12 -4.69
C LEU A 132 -9.89 -0.81 -5.19
N ILE A 133 -9.98 -1.56 -6.28
CA ILE A 133 -8.79 -2.14 -6.91
C ILE A 133 -8.05 -1.04 -7.66
N LYS A 134 -6.82 -0.78 -7.22
CA LYS A 134 -6.01 0.32 -7.74
C LYS A 134 -5.10 -0.17 -8.85
N ILE A 135 -5.16 0.49 -10.01
CA ILE A 135 -4.52 0.06 -11.26
C ILE A 135 -3.84 1.26 -11.92
N ALA A 136 -2.63 1.08 -12.47
CA ALA A 136 -1.95 2.12 -13.22
C ALA A 136 -2.74 2.50 -14.49
N SER A 137 -2.84 3.79 -14.79
CA SER A 137 -3.64 4.33 -15.90
C SER A 137 -2.98 4.19 -17.28
N THR A 138 -2.42 3.02 -17.59
CA THR A 138 -2.05 2.60 -18.95
C THR A 138 -3.31 2.31 -19.77
N TRP A 139 -3.18 2.15 -21.09
CA TRP A 139 -4.33 1.74 -21.90
C TRP A 139 -4.88 0.38 -21.45
N GLU A 140 -3.97 -0.57 -21.24
CA GLU A 140 -4.24 -1.94 -20.82
C GLU A 140 -4.88 -1.97 -19.42
N GLY A 141 -4.37 -1.18 -18.48
CA GLY A 141 -4.94 -1.03 -17.13
C GLY A 141 -6.35 -0.43 -17.15
N ILE A 142 -6.61 0.56 -18.02
CA ILE A 142 -7.95 1.14 -18.19
C ILE A 142 -8.92 0.11 -18.79
N ARG A 143 -8.48 -0.69 -19.77
CA ARG A 143 -9.30 -1.78 -20.33
C ARG A 143 -9.56 -2.89 -19.29
N ALA A 144 -8.60 -3.17 -18.42
CA ALA A 144 -8.79 -4.11 -17.31
C ALA A 144 -9.86 -3.59 -16.34
N ALA A 145 -9.79 -2.32 -15.97
CA ALA A 145 -10.78 -1.69 -15.11
C ALA A 145 -12.18 -1.68 -15.75
N GLU A 146 -12.29 -1.46 -17.07
CA GLU A 146 -13.58 -1.54 -17.77
C GLU A 146 -14.27 -2.91 -17.61
N ILE A 147 -13.48 -4.00 -17.64
CA ILE A 147 -13.99 -5.36 -17.42
C ILE A 147 -14.43 -5.53 -15.96
N LEU A 148 -13.58 -5.10 -15.01
CA LEU A 148 -13.81 -5.24 -13.58
C LEU A 148 -15.05 -4.45 -13.11
N GLU A 149 -15.25 -3.23 -13.59
CA GLU A 149 -16.42 -2.41 -13.25
C GLU A 149 -17.73 -3.06 -13.73
N LYS A 150 -17.73 -3.71 -14.90
CA LYS A 150 -18.88 -4.49 -15.39
C LYS A 150 -19.19 -5.71 -14.51
N GLU A 151 -18.22 -6.17 -13.73
CA GLU A 151 -18.34 -7.26 -12.74
C GLU A 151 -18.65 -6.74 -11.33
N GLY A 152 -18.84 -5.43 -11.16
CA GLY A 152 -19.05 -4.79 -9.86
C GLY A 152 -17.80 -4.75 -8.99
N ILE A 153 -16.61 -4.88 -9.57
CA ILE A 153 -15.33 -4.66 -8.88
C ILE A 153 -14.88 -3.23 -9.18
N HIS A 154 -15.04 -2.36 -8.19
CA HIS A 154 -14.78 -0.95 -8.33
C HIS A 154 -13.28 -0.64 -8.37
N CYS A 155 -12.88 0.23 -9.27
CA CYS A 155 -11.48 0.53 -9.55
C CYS A 155 -11.08 1.96 -9.19
N ASN A 156 -9.83 2.11 -8.76
CA ASN A 156 -9.13 3.37 -8.58
C ASN A 156 -7.98 3.47 -9.60
N LEU A 157 -8.13 4.31 -10.62
CA LEU A 157 -7.12 4.44 -11.68
C LEU A 157 -6.08 5.48 -11.26
N THR A 158 -4.87 5.00 -10.93
CA THR A 158 -3.76 5.76 -10.36
C THR A 158 -2.68 6.05 -11.42
N LEU A 159 -1.62 6.77 -11.05
CA LEU A 159 -0.58 7.21 -11.98
C LEU A 159 -1.19 7.94 -13.19
N LEU A 160 -2.21 8.75 -12.91
CA LEU A 160 -2.91 9.53 -13.91
C LEU A 160 -2.28 10.93 -13.95
N PHE A 161 -1.75 11.29 -15.12
CA PHE A 161 -1.00 12.54 -15.33
C PHE A 161 -1.60 13.37 -16.46
N GLY A 162 -2.04 12.70 -17.53
CA GLY A 162 -2.52 13.32 -18.75
C GLY A 162 -4.04 13.33 -18.88
N PHE A 163 -4.53 14.27 -19.67
CA PHE A 163 -5.97 14.44 -19.90
C PHE A 163 -6.60 13.27 -20.68
N HIS A 164 -5.84 12.67 -21.61
CA HIS A 164 -6.27 11.48 -22.36
C HIS A 164 -6.54 10.28 -21.45
N GLN A 165 -5.75 10.10 -20.38
CA GLN A 165 -6.00 9.06 -19.38
C GLN A 165 -7.33 9.31 -18.65
N ALA A 166 -7.59 10.55 -18.23
CA ALA A 166 -8.84 10.88 -17.56
C ALA A 166 -10.05 10.62 -18.46
N ILE A 167 -10.02 11.04 -19.73
CA ILE A 167 -11.16 10.80 -20.63
C ILE A 167 -11.36 9.29 -20.85
N ALA A 168 -10.29 8.54 -21.09
CA ALA A 168 -10.38 7.09 -21.28
C ALA A 168 -10.95 6.36 -20.05
N CYS A 169 -10.58 6.79 -18.83
CA CYS A 169 -11.15 6.25 -17.59
C CYS A 169 -12.65 6.54 -17.46
N ALA A 170 -13.06 7.77 -17.78
CA ALA A 170 -14.45 8.18 -17.71
C ALA A 170 -15.33 7.41 -18.72
N GLU A 171 -14.84 7.22 -19.94
CA GLU A 171 -15.52 6.44 -20.99
C GLU A 171 -15.54 4.93 -20.69
N ALA A 172 -14.56 4.43 -19.94
CA ALA A 172 -14.54 3.06 -19.42
C ALA A 172 -15.47 2.84 -18.22
N GLY A 173 -16.12 3.88 -17.69
CA GLY A 173 -17.04 3.75 -16.56
C GLY A 173 -16.34 3.45 -15.23
N VAL A 174 -15.08 3.85 -15.08
CA VAL A 174 -14.30 3.68 -13.85
C VAL A 174 -14.97 4.43 -12.68
N THR A 175 -14.94 3.83 -11.49
CA THR A 175 -15.50 4.41 -10.26
C THR A 175 -14.73 5.66 -9.83
N LEU A 176 -13.40 5.58 -9.74
CA LEU A 176 -12.56 6.66 -9.22
C LEU A 176 -11.24 6.78 -9.99
N ILE A 177 -10.75 8.02 -10.18
CA ILE A 177 -9.40 8.31 -10.67
C ILE A 177 -8.57 9.05 -9.62
N SER A 178 -7.27 8.78 -9.58
CA SER A 178 -6.29 9.43 -8.70
C SER A 178 -5.24 10.22 -9.51
N PRO A 179 -5.55 11.42 -10.04
CA PRO A 179 -4.55 12.25 -10.69
C PRO A 179 -3.50 12.78 -9.70
N PHE A 180 -2.22 12.62 -10.05
CA PHE A 180 -1.10 12.96 -9.17
C PHE A 180 -0.65 14.41 -9.39
N VAL A 181 -0.86 15.27 -8.40
CA VAL A 181 -0.57 16.72 -8.49
C VAL A 181 0.92 16.99 -8.32
N GLY A 182 1.48 16.63 -7.16
CA GLY A 182 2.85 17.00 -6.82
C GLY A 182 3.92 16.36 -7.70
N ARG A 183 3.66 15.19 -8.30
CA ARG A 183 4.59 14.60 -9.27
C ARG A 183 4.63 15.36 -10.60
N ILE A 184 3.52 15.99 -10.99
CA ILE A 184 3.50 16.90 -12.15
C ILE A 184 4.35 18.13 -11.80
N LEU A 185 4.15 18.74 -10.63
CA LEU A 185 4.99 19.85 -10.16
C LEU A 185 6.49 19.50 -10.18
N ASP A 186 6.89 18.35 -9.64
CA ASP A 186 8.28 17.89 -9.63
C ASP A 186 8.89 17.84 -11.04
N TRP A 187 8.14 17.32 -12.02
CA TRP A 187 8.58 17.23 -13.40
C TRP A 187 8.87 18.63 -13.98
N TYR A 188 7.92 19.55 -13.83
CA TYR A 188 8.05 20.90 -14.37
C TYR A 188 9.16 21.70 -13.68
N LYS A 189 9.33 21.58 -12.36
CA LYS A 189 10.46 22.17 -11.65
C LYS A 189 11.80 21.70 -12.22
N LYS A 190 11.95 20.37 -12.43
CA LYS A 190 13.16 19.78 -13.01
C LYS A 190 13.38 20.23 -14.46
N LYS A 191 12.34 20.19 -15.30
CA LYS A 191 12.42 20.48 -16.74
C LYS A 191 12.70 21.96 -17.02
N THR A 192 12.06 22.86 -16.30
CA THR A 192 12.15 24.31 -16.55
C THR A 192 13.22 25.01 -15.73
N GLY A 193 13.71 24.37 -14.65
CA GLY A 193 14.60 25.00 -13.68
C GLY A 193 13.91 26.00 -12.74
N ARG A 194 12.58 26.19 -12.85
CA ARG A 194 11.81 27.06 -11.97
C ARG A 194 11.69 26.44 -10.58
N ALA A 195 12.10 27.16 -9.55
CA ALA A 195 12.11 26.67 -8.17
C ALA A 195 10.71 26.60 -7.53
N GLU A 196 9.83 27.54 -7.88
CA GLU A 196 8.52 27.71 -7.24
C GLU A 196 7.43 27.98 -8.25
N TYR A 197 6.27 27.36 -8.04
CA TYR A 197 5.04 27.62 -8.76
C TYR A 197 3.99 28.07 -7.72
N PRO A 198 3.47 29.31 -7.80
CA PRO A 198 2.33 29.73 -7.00
C PRO A 198 1.14 28.77 -7.21
N GLY A 199 0.30 28.58 -6.19
CA GLY A 199 -0.78 27.57 -6.24
C GLY A 199 -1.60 27.54 -7.54
N PRO A 200 -2.14 28.67 -8.03
CA PRO A 200 -2.89 28.70 -9.30
C PRO A 200 -2.07 28.42 -10.56
N GLU A 201 -0.74 28.57 -10.50
CA GLU A 201 0.20 28.28 -11.59
C GLU A 201 0.77 26.86 -11.51
N ASP A 202 0.48 26.12 -10.45
CA ASP A 202 0.95 24.75 -10.29
C ASP A 202 0.39 23.86 -11.42
N PRO A 203 1.26 23.22 -12.21
CA PRO A 203 0.83 22.45 -13.37
C PRO A 203 -0.01 21.22 -13.01
N GLY A 204 0.19 20.65 -11.81
CA GLY A 204 -0.65 19.57 -11.30
C GLY A 204 -2.03 20.05 -10.89
N VAL A 205 -2.13 21.21 -10.22
CA VAL A 205 -3.42 21.84 -9.88
C VAL A 205 -4.19 22.20 -11.15
N ILE A 206 -3.52 22.75 -12.17
CA ILE A 206 -4.12 23.05 -13.48
C ILE A 206 -4.65 21.76 -14.13
N SER A 207 -3.86 20.67 -14.10
CA SER A 207 -4.26 19.38 -14.66
C SER A 207 -5.52 18.83 -14.00
N VAL A 208 -5.55 18.76 -12.66
CA VAL A 208 -6.72 18.24 -11.93
C VAL A 208 -7.95 19.13 -12.11
N THR A 209 -7.78 20.46 -12.09
CA THR A 209 -8.88 21.41 -12.33
C THR A 209 -9.50 21.19 -13.70
N LYS A 210 -8.68 20.99 -14.75
CA LYS A 210 -9.15 20.69 -16.10
C LYS A 210 -9.93 19.37 -16.15
N ILE A 211 -9.43 18.32 -15.50
CA ILE A 211 -10.07 17.01 -15.43
C ILE A 211 -11.43 17.09 -14.72
N TYR A 212 -11.46 17.69 -13.52
CA TYR A 212 -12.68 17.89 -12.74
C TYR A 212 -13.74 18.62 -13.55
N ASN A 213 -13.37 19.76 -14.15
CA ASN A 213 -14.29 20.56 -14.95
C ASN A 213 -14.85 19.78 -16.15
N TYR A 214 -14.02 19.00 -16.85
CA TYR A 214 -14.49 18.14 -17.94
C TYR A 214 -15.49 17.09 -17.46
N TYR A 215 -15.18 16.42 -16.35
CA TYR A 215 -16.04 15.38 -15.79
C TYR A 215 -17.41 15.93 -15.40
N LYS A 216 -17.44 17.04 -14.65
CA LYS A 216 -18.70 17.66 -14.22
C LYS A 216 -19.46 18.29 -15.39
N LYS A 217 -18.78 18.85 -16.38
CA LYS A 217 -19.39 19.41 -17.60
C LYS A 217 -20.19 18.35 -18.37
N PHE A 218 -19.63 17.15 -18.51
CA PHE A 218 -20.22 16.07 -19.31
C PHE A 218 -20.98 15.04 -18.48
N GLY A 219 -21.14 15.26 -17.18
CA GLY A 219 -21.92 14.38 -16.30
C GLY A 219 -21.30 13.00 -16.10
N TYR A 220 -19.99 12.88 -16.18
CA TYR A 220 -19.32 11.61 -15.88
C TYR A 220 -19.40 11.29 -14.37
N PRO A 221 -19.81 10.07 -14.00
CA PRO A 221 -20.00 9.69 -12.59
C PRO A 221 -18.67 9.38 -11.89
N THR A 222 -17.59 9.13 -12.64
CA THR A 222 -16.26 8.85 -12.10
C THR A 222 -15.83 9.93 -11.12
N GLU A 223 -15.45 9.51 -9.91
CA GLU A 223 -14.98 10.40 -8.86
C GLU A 223 -13.56 10.90 -9.15
N VAL A 224 -13.30 12.20 -8.96
CA VAL A 224 -11.96 12.78 -9.09
C VAL A 224 -11.32 12.91 -7.71
N MET A 225 -10.26 12.14 -7.47
CA MET A 225 -9.49 12.19 -6.22
C MET A 225 -8.08 12.74 -6.44
N GLY A 226 -7.87 14.03 -6.20
CA GLY A 226 -6.51 14.60 -6.27
C GLY A 226 -5.57 13.91 -5.27
N ALA A 227 -4.34 13.59 -5.71
CA ALA A 227 -3.40 12.78 -4.95
C ALA A 227 -1.95 13.28 -5.07
N SER A 228 -1.07 12.73 -4.22
CA SER A 228 0.39 12.95 -4.26
C SER A 228 0.84 14.41 -4.12
N PHE A 229 0.26 15.14 -3.15
CA PHE A 229 0.59 16.53 -2.87
C PHE A 229 2.02 16.74 -2.33
N ARG A 230 2.61 17.92 -2.58
CA ARG A 230 3.86 18.39 -1.98
C ARG A 230 3.63 19.38 -0.85
N ASN A 231 2.53 20.14 -0.90
CA ASN A 231 2.26 21.22 0.06
C ASN A 231 0.75 21.46 0.19
N ILE A 232 0.33 22.14 1.27
CA ILE A 232 -1.09 22.44 1.49
C ILE A 232 -1.66 23.46 0.49
N GLY A 233 -0.82 24.24 -0.20
CA GLY A 233 -1.23 25.19 -1.22
C GLY A 233 -1.91 24.51 -2.41
N GLU A 234 -1.36 23.40 -2.87
CA GLU A 234 -1.99 22.55 -3.91
C GLU A 234 -3.37 22.03 -3.47
N ILE A 235 -3.49 21.64 -2.19
CA ILE A 235 -4.74 21.12 -1.62
C ILE A 235 -5.80 22.22 -1.53
N ILE A 236 -5.38 23.42 -1.07
CA ILE A 236 -6.25 24.61 -0.97
C ILE A 236 -6.80 24.98 -2.36
N GLU A 237 -5.96 24.92 -3.39
CA GLU A 237 -6.39 25.26 -4.76
C GLU A 237 -7.34 24.23 -5.39
N LEU A 238 -7.42 23.03 -4.83
CA LEU A 238 -8.35 21.97 -5.25
C LEU A 238 -9.54 21.78 -4.29
N ALA A 239 -9.73 22.69 -3.33
CA ALA A 239 -10.87 22.63 -2.42
C ALA A 239 -12.20 22.65 -3.19
N GLY A 240 -13.06 21.65 -2.94
CA GLY A 240 -14.29 21.41 -3.70
C GLY A 240 -14.22 20.25 -4.70
N CYS A 241 -13.03 19.64 -4.88
CA CYS A 241 -12.89 18.35 -5.57
C CYS A 241 -13.76 17.27 -4.88
N ASP A 242 -14.07 16.18 -5.58
CA ASP A 242 -14.88 15.10 -4.99
C ASP A 242 -14.17 14.50 -3.78
N LEU A 243 -12.91 14.11 -3.98
CA LEU A 243 -12.03 13.60 -2.94
C LEU A 243 -10.63 14.21 -3.05
N LEU A 244 -9.90 14.23 -1.93
CA LEU A 244 -8.45 14.48 -1.91
C LEU A 244 -7.81 13.46 -0.97
N THR A 245 -6.85 12.69 -1.47
CA THR A 245 -6.04 11.78 -0.64
C THR A 245 -4.75 12.46 -0.21
N ILE A 246 -4.59 12.63 1.10
CA ILE A 246 -3.63 13.55 1.71
C ILE A 246 -2.76 12.77 2.70
N SER A 247 -1.45 13.01 2.66
CA SER A 247 -0.51 12.36 3.58
C SER A 247 -0.74 12.82 5.03
N PRO A 248 -0.40 11.98 6.03
CA PRO A 248 -0.54 12.36 7.45
C PRO A 248 0.13 13.68 7.83
N ALA A 249 1.29 14.00 7.23
CA ALA A 249 2.00 15.24 7.48
C ALA A 249 1.20 16.46 7.01
N LEU A 250 0.66 16.43 5.78
CA LEU A 250 -0.13 17.53 5.24
C LEU A 250 -1.51 17.64 5.90
N LEU A 251 -2.10 16.52 6.35
CA LEU A 251 -3.30 16.54 7.20
C LEU A 251 -3.05 17.28 8.51
N GLN A 252 -1.90 17.01 9.16
CA GLN A 252 -1.52 17.72 10.38
C GLN A 252 -1.31 19.21 10.13
N GLU A 253 -0.68 19.57 9.01
CA GLU A 253 -0.44 20.96 8.64
C GLU A 253 -1.76 21.72 8.40
N LEU A 254 -2.71 21.12 7.66
CA LEU A 254 -4.06 21.67 7.48
C LEU A 254 -4.83 21.82 8.80
N GLN A 255 -4.68 20.86 9.71
CA GLN A 255 -5.30 20.91 11.04
C GLN A 255 -4.72 22.04 11.91
N ASN A 256 -3.42 22.33 11.76
CA ASN A 256 -2.73 23.36 12.51
C ASN A 256 -2.88 24.76 11.91
N THR A 257 -3.37 24.86 10.68
CA THR A 257 -3.51 26.13 9.95
C THR A 257 -4.90 26.72 10.16
N SER A 258 -4.95 27.94 10.67
CA SER A 258 -6.19 28.73 10.76
C SER A 258 -6.28 29.70 9.58
N GLY A 259 -7.48 29.91 9.04
CA GLY A 259 -7.73 30.80 7.92
C GLY A 259 -9.10 30.55 7.29
N GLU A 260 -9.41 31.25 6.21
CA GLU A 260 -10.60 31.02 5.39
C GLU A 260 -10.23 30.11 4.21
N LEU A 261 -10.92 28.99 4.04
CA LEU A 261 -10.79 28.12 2.88
C LEU A 261 -11.92 28.37 1.88
N LYS A 262 -11.58 28.89 0.70
CA LYS A 262 -12.54 29.12 -0.38
C LYS A 262 -12.68 27.88 -1.24
N ARG A 263 -13.93 27.54 -1.60
CA ARG A 263 -14.20 26.51 -2.61
C ARG A 263 -13.73 27.00 -3.98
N LYS A 264 -12.87 26.22 -4.64
CA LYS A 264 -12.26 26.50 -5.96
C LYS A 264 -12.88 25.67 -7.07
N LEU A 265 -13.24 24.42 -6.77
CA LEU A 265 -13.88 23.51 -7.70
C LEU A 265 -15.37 23.38 -7.37
N ASP A 266 -16.22 23.74 -8.33
CA ASP A 266 -17.66 23.76 -8.16
C ASP A 266 -18.35 23.12 -9.38
N PRO A 267 -19.20 22.09 -9.17
CA PRO A 267 -19.87 21.39 -10.26
C PRO A 267 -20.85 22.28 -11.04
N ALA A 268 -21.52 23.25 -10.38
CA ALA A 268 -22.42 24.18 -11.04
C ALA A 268 -21.66 25.14 -11.97
N ILE A 269 -20.47 25.59 -11.54
CA ILE A 269 -19.59 26.40 -12.41
C ILE A 269 -19.10 25.54 -13.58
N ALA A 270 -18.57 24.34 -13.31
CA ALA A 270 -18.06 23.44 -14.33
C ALA A 270 -19.08 23.12 -15.43
N ALA A 271 -20.36 22.95 -15.07
CA ALA A 271 -21.45 22.71 -16.02
C ALA A 271 -21.64 23.86 -17.03
N THR A 272 -21.30 25.10 -16.67
CA THR A 272 -21.45 26.28 -17.55
C THR A 272 -20.26 26.51 -18.49
N LEU A 273 -19.12 25.86 -18.23
CA LEU A 273 -17.90 26.08 -19.02
C LEU A 273 -18.06 25.65 -20.48
N ALA A 274 -17.47 26.42 -21.40
CA ALA A 274 -17.39 26.05 -22.81
C ALA A 274 -16.22 25.09 -23.02
N ILE A 275 -16.49 23.79 -22.89
CA ILE A 275 -15.51 22.71 -23.07
C ILE A 275 -16.03 21.80 -24.18
N GLU A 276 -15.16 21.45 -25.13
CA GLU A 276 -15.46 20.51 -26.20
C GLU A 276 -15.17 19.06 -25.75
N LYS A 277 -16.04 18.14 -26.14
CA LYS A 277 -15.87 16.72 -25.87
C LYS A 277 -14.84 16.13 -26.84
N LEU A 278 -13.88 15.37 -26.33
CA LEU A 278 -12.88 14.69 -27.16
C LEU A 278 -13.18 13.19 -27.19
N PRO A 279 -13.27 12.56 -28.38
CA PRO A 279 -13.36 11.10 -28.47
C PRO A 279 -12.03 10.46 -28.03
N MET A 280 -12.09 9.31 -27.35
CA MET A 280 -10.90 8.64 -26.82
C MET A 280 -10.85 7.15 -27.18
N ASP A 281 -10.55 6.87 -28.45
CA ASP A 281 -10.14 5.53 -28.87
C ASP A 281 -8.66 5.24 -28.57
N GLU A 282 -8.22 4.00 -28.79
CA GLU A 282 -6.84 3.59 -28.51
C GLU A 282 -5.81 4.40 -29.31
N ALA A 283 -6.09 4.65 -30.59
CA ALA A 283 -5.19 5.38 -31.47
C ALA A 283 -4.99 6.82 -30.99
N THR A 284 -6.09 7.48 -30.58
CA THR A 284 -6.09 8.83 -30.02
C THR A 284 -5.38 8.85 -28.67
N PHE A 285 -5.68 7.89 -27.78
CA PHE A 285 -5.01 7.76 -26.49
C PHE A 285 -3.50 7.65 -26.64
N ARG A 286 -3.03 6.70 -27.47
CA ARG A 286 -1.59 6.46 -27.65
C ARG A 286 -0.90 7.67 -28.29
N LYS A 287 -1.53 8.31 -29.26
CA LYS A 287 -1.02 9.54 -29.89
C LYS A 287 -0.91 10.69 -28.89
N MET A 288 -1.94 10.93 -28.09
CA MET A 288 -1.94 11.99 -27.09
C MET A 288 -0.92 11.71 -25.98
N HIS A 289 -0.81 10.45 -25.55
CA HIS A 289 0.18 10.06 -24.55
C HIS A 289 1.60 10.33 -25.04
N ALA A 290 1.94 9.84 -26.24
CA ALA A 290 3.26 10.05 -26.83
C ALA A 290 3.61 11.53 -27.05
N ALA A 291 2.62 12.41 -27.22
CA ALA A 291 2.81 13.85 -27.35
C ALA A 291 2.98 14.57 -26.00
N ASP A 292 2.54 13.98 -24.89
CA ASP A 292 2.66 14.51 -23.54
C ASP A 292 3.88 13.87 -22.84
N GLU A 293 5.04 14.53 -23.01
CA GLU A 293 6.33 14.09 -22.45
C GLU A 293 6.24 13.88 -20.94
N MET A 294 5.60 14.81 -20.22
CA MET A 294 5.44 14.74 -18.76
C MET A 294 4.61 13.53 -18.36
N ALA A 295 3.45 13.35 -18.97
CA ALA A 295 2.57 12.23 -18.62
C ALA A 295 3.21 10.87 -18.96
N SER A 296 3.92 10.77 -20.08
CA SER A 296 4.64 9.56 -20.49
C SER A 296 5.76 9.20 -19.52
N GLU A 297 6.66 10.14 -19.24
CA GLU A 297 7.78 9.91 -18.32
C GLU A 297 7.28 9.59 -16.91
N LYS A 298 6.29 10.33 -16.40
CA LYS A 298 5.79 10.12 -15.04
C LYS A 298 5.00 8.84 -14.86
N LEU A 299 4.29 8.37 -15.88
CA LEU A 299 3.66 7.04 -15.85
C LEU A 299 4.72 5.95 -15.79
N GLU A 300 5.72 6.00 -16.65
CA GLU A 300 6.79 5.01 -16.71
C GLU A 300 7.63 5.01 -15.42
N GLU A 301 8.06 6.18 -14.94
CA GLU A 301 8.76 6.35 -13.66
C GLU A 301 7.92 5.80 -12.49
N GLY A 302 6.61 6.06 -12.51
CA GLY A 302 5.68 5.60 -11.49
C GLY A 302 5.60 4.08 -11.41
N ILE A 303 5.41 3.42 -12.56
CA ILE A 303 5.34 1.96 -12.65
C ILE A 303 6.68 1.35 -12.21
N LYS A 304 7.81 1.87 -12.69
CA LYS A 304 9.14 1.40 -12.27
C LYS A 304 9.36 1.56 -10.76
N GLY A 305 8.94 2.68 -10.18
CA GLY A 305 9.04 2.93 -8.74
C GLY A 305 8.21 1.96 -7.92
N PHE A 306 6.98 1.64 -8.35
CA PHE A 306 6.14 0.66 -7.67
C PHE A 306 6.64 -0.77 -7.83
N THR A 307 7.13 -1.15 -9.01
CA THR A 307 7.85 -2.43 -9.20
C THR A 307 9.03 -2.52 -8.26
N LYS A 308 9.84 -1.46 -8.12
CA LYS A 308 11.00 -1.47 -7.22
C LYS A 308 10.60 -1.60 -5.76
N ALA A 309 9.48 -0.99 -5.36
CA ALA A 309 8.95 -1.13 -4.01
C ALA A 309 8.46 -2.55 -3.72
N LEU A 310 7.86 -3.24 -4.71
CA LEU A 310 7.48 -4.65 -4.61
C LEU A 310 8.70 -5.57 -4.49
N GLU A 311 9.73 -5.39 -5.32
CA GLU A 311 11.00 -6.14 -5.20
C GLU A 311 11.61 -5.98 -3.80
N THR A 312 11.61 -4.74 -3.28
CA THR A 312 12.12 -4.45 -1.93
C THR A 312 11.29 -5.15 -0.85
N LEU A 313 9.97 -5.24 -1.04
CA LEU A 313 9.08 -5.97 -0.15
C LEU A 313 9.34 -7.48 -0.22
N GLU A 314 9.52 -8.04 -1.42
CA GLU A 314 9.87 -9.44 -1.64
C GLU A 314 11.19 -9.79 -0.92
N ASP A 315 12.21 -8.94 -1.02
CA ASP A 315 13.50 -9.10 -0.33
C ASP A 315 13.35 -9.01 1.20
N LEU A 316 12.47 -8.13 1.69
CA LEU A 316 12.14 -8.04 3.11
C LEU A 316 11.46 -9.31 3.58
N LEU A 317 10.39 -9.74 2.91
CA LEU A 317 9.63 -10.93 3.24
C LEU A 317 10.49 -12.20 3.18
N SER A 318 11.41 -12.29 2.21
CA SER A 318 12.36 -13.40 2.09
C SER A 318 13.27 -13.50 3.32
N ARG A 319 13.82 -12.37 3.79
CA ARG A 319 14.65 -12.32 5.00
C ARG A 319 13.85 -12.67 6.26
N HIS A 320 12.61 -12.19 6.35
CA HIS A 320 11.72 -12.49 7.47
C HIS A 320 11.34 -13.98 7.49
N LEU A 321 11.03 -14.57 6.34
CA LEU A 321 10.74 -16.00 6.23
C LEU A 321 11.92 -16.84 6.70
N ALA A 322 13.14 -16.54 6.22
CA ALA A 322 14.34 -17.24 6.64
C ALA A 322 14.59 -17.13 8.15
N ARG A 323 14.31 -15.97 8.76
CA ARG A 323 14.38 -15.79 10.22
C ARG A 323 13.36 -16.69 10.94
N ILE A 324 12.10 -16.67 10.53
CA ILE A 324 11.03 -17.48 11.15
C ILE A 324 11.35 -18.98 11.03
N GLU A 325 11.89 -19.42 9.89
CA GLU A 325 12.27 -20.82 9.69
C GLU A 325 13.51 -21.21 10.50
N GLY A 326 14.49 -20.32 10.61
CA GLY A 326 15.66 -20.51 11.47
C GLY A 326 15.29 -20.61 12.95
N GLU A 327 14.44 -19.70 13.43
CA GLU A 327 13.89 -19.74 14.79
C GLU A 327 13.13 -21.04 15.04
N ALA A 328 12.22 -21.44 14.14
CA ALA A 328 11.47 -22.69 14.29
C ALA A 328 12.39 -23.93 14.31
N THR A 329 13.45 -23.95 13.49
CA THR A 329 14.42 -25.06 13.47
C THR A 329 15.20 -25.13 14.78
N LEU A 330 15.63 -23.98 15.31
CA LEU A 330 16.33 -23.90 16.60
C LEU A 330 15.44 -24.31 17.76
N THR A 331 14.18 -23.84 17.79
CA THR A 331 13.20 -24.23 18.81
C THR A 331 12.95 -25.73 18.76
N HIS A 332 12.74 -26.31 17.58
CA HIS A 332 12.53 -27.75 17.44
C HIS A 332 13.76 -28.57 17.88
N ALA A 333 14.96 -28.14 17.51
CA ALA A 333 16.19 -28.79 17.97
C ALA A 333 16.38 -28.67 19.49
N ALA A 334 16.01 -27.53 20.08
CA ALA A 334 16.04 -27.32 21.52
C ALA A 334 15.04 -28.24 22.24
N GLU A 335 13.81 -28.39 21.71
CA GLU A 335 12.81 -29.33 22.23
C GLU A 335 13.26 -30.78 22.15
N GLU A 336 13.81 -31.22 21.01
CA GLU A 336 14.34 -32.57 20.84
C GLU A 336 15.50 -32.84 21.81
N LEU A 337 16.45 -31.90 21.93
CA LEU A 337 17.55 -32.01 22.88
C LEU A 337 17.04 -32.00 24.33
N PHE A 338 16.06 -31.15 24.64
CA PHE A 338 15.47 -31.08 25.97
C PHE A 338 14.89 -32.44 26.39
N HIS A 339 14.07 -33.06 25.54
CA HIS A 339 13.49 -34.37 25.81
C HIS A 339 14.50 -35.51 25.93
N VAL A 340 15.70 -35.37 25.36
CA VAL A 340 16.77 -36.36 25.52
C VAL A 340 17.38 -36.30 26.92
N TYR A 341 17.44 -35.12 27.54
CA TYR A 341 18.09 -34.89 28.83
C TYR A 341 17.11 -34.83 30.01
N ASP A 342 15.82 -34.61 29.79
CA ASP A 342 14.75 -34.75 30.79
C ASP A 342 14.47 -36.24 31.03
N LEU A 343 15.23 -36.87 31.94
CA LEU A 343 15.26 -38.33 32.08
C LEU A 343 14.06 -38.85 32.87
N ASP A 344 13.55 -38.07 33.83
CA ASP A 344 12.40 -38.43 34.64
C ASP A 344 11.07 -37.83 34.16
N GLY A 345 11.10 -36.90 33.20
CA GLY A 345 9.94 -36.34 32.54
C GLY A 345 9.23 -35.28 33.37
N ASP A 346 9.90 -34.67 34.35
CA ASP A 346 9.32 -33.63 35.21
C ASP A 346 9.29 -32.23 34.56
N GLY A 347 9.89 -32.11 33.36
CA GLY A 347 9.94 -30.86 32.59
C GLY A 347 11.07 -29.93 33.01
N ILE A 348 12.08 -30.43 33.72
CA ILE A 348 13.27 -29.69 34.16
C ILE A 348 14.49 -30.59 33.96
N ILE A 349 15.59 -30.04 33.44
CA ILE A 349 16.88 -30.77 33.42
C ILE A 349 17.71 -30.29 34.60
N THR A 350 17.97 -31.21 35.53
CA THR A 350 18.86 -31.01 36.68
C THR A 350 20.31 -31.34 36.34
N ARG A 351 21.26 -30.96 37.21
CA ARG A 351 22.68 -31.31 37.03
C ARG A 351 22.91 -32.81 37.05
N GLU A 352 22.11 -33.55 37.81
CA GLU A 352 22.18 -35.00 37.88
C GLU A 352 21.76 -35.69 36.57
N GLU A 353 20.89 -35.05 35.79
CA GLU A 353 20.41 -35.57 34.50
C GLU A 353 21.29 -35.13 33.32
N TRP A 354 22.06 -34.06 33.49
CA TRP A 354 22.94 -33.53 32.47
C TRP A 354 24.17 -34.42 32.22
N LEU A 355 24.26 -35.00 31.01
CA LEU A 355 25.39 -35.84 30.61
C LEU A 355 26.52 -35.06 29.88
N GLY A 356 26.34 -33.74 29.71
CA GLY A 356 27.34 -32.85 29.09
C GLY A 356 28.36 -32.31 30.09
N THR A 357 29.14 -31.30 29.70
CA THR A 357 30.06 -30.63 30.63
C THR A 357 29.34 -29.59 31.48
N ASP A 358 29.81 -29.37 32.71
CA ASP A 358 29.29 -28.33 33.61
C ASP A 358 29.29 -26.94 32.94
N ALA A 359 30.33 -26.63 32.16
CA ALA A 359 30.44 -25.37 31.46
C ALA A 359 29.32 -25.13 30.42
N VAL A 360 28.75 -26.20 29.84
CA VAL A 360 27.62 -26.08 28.91
C VAL A 360 26.31 -25.98 29.69
N PHE A 361 26.17 -26.72 30.80
CA PHE A 361 25.02 -26.57 31.70
C PHE A 361 24.91 -25.12 32.21
N ASP A 362 26.00 -24.57 32.72
CA ASP A 362 26.06 -23.20 33.24
C ASP A 362 25.78 -22.14 32.15
N ALA A 363 26.05 -22.46 30.88
CA ALA A 363 25.76 -21.58 29.76
C ALA A 363 24.29 -21.65 29.31
N LEU A 364 23.60 -22.77 29.59
CA LEU A 364 22.18 -22.95 29.33
C LEU A 364 21.32 -22.42 30.50
N ASP A 365 21.75 -22.62 31.75
CA ASP A 365 21.13 -22.12 32.98
C ASP A 365 21.28 -20.59 33.10
N ALA A 366 20.45 -19.87 32.35
CA ALA A 366 20.54 -18.42 32.18
C ALA A 366 20.18 -17.64 33.44
N ASN A 367 19.37 -18.22 34.35
CA ASN A 367 18.95 -17.60 35.60
C ASN A 367 19.80 -18.04 36.81
N HIS A 368 20.71 -19.00 36.60
CA HIS A 368 21.62 -19.57 37.60
C HIS A 368 20.91 -20.20 38.80
N ASP A 369 19.74 -20.81 38.58
CA ASP A 369 18.97 -21.50 39.62
C ASP A 369 19.31 -23.00 39.73
N GLY A 370 20.24 -23.48 38.90
CA GLY A 370 20.70 -24.86 38.88
C GLY A 370 19.79 -25.80 38.09
N LYS A 371 18.87 -25.25 37.29
CA LYS A 371 17.91 -25.99 36.47
C LYS A 371 17.90 -25.42 35.06
N VAL A 372 17.71 -26.29 34.08
CA VAL A 372 17.50 -25.86 32.69
C VAL A 372 16.06 -26.19 32.32
N THR A 373 15.27 -25.14 32.04
CA THR A 373 13.91 -25.24 31.51
C THR A 373 13.91 -25.30 29.97
N PRO A 374 12.78 -25.63 29.32
CA PRO A 374 12.66 -25.51 27.87
C PRO A 374 12.97 -24.10 27.37
N GLU A 375 12.58 -23.07 28.11
CA GLU A 375 12.92 -21.68 27.79
C GLU A 375 14.44 -21.41 27.86
N ASP A 376 15.10 -21.90 28.91
CA ASP A 376 16.56 -21.79 29.08
C ASP A 376 17.31 -22.52 27.95
N MET A 377 16.85 -23.73 27.61
CA MET A 377 17.41 -24.52 26.52
C MET A 377 17.29 -23.79 25.17
N GLY A 378 16.12 -23.22 24.87
CA GLY A 378 15.89 -22.44 23.65
C GLY A 378 16.74 -21.17 23.57
N ALA A 379 16.91 -20.46 24.70
CA ALA A 379 17.70 -19.23 24.78
C ALA A 379 19.22 -19.49 24.71
N GLY A 380 19.67 -20.58 25.35
CA GLY A 380 21.09 -20.93 25.46
C GLY A 380 21.64 -21.73 24.27
N LEU A 381 20.80 -22.42 23.50
CA LEU A 381 21.27 -23.29 22.40
C LEU A 381 22.12 -22.55 21.35
N GLY A 382 21.74 -21.31 21.02
CA GLY A 382 22.49 -20.47 20.08
C GLY A 382 23.88 -20.09 20.61
N VAL A 383 24.01 -19.89 21.92
CA VAL A 383 25.29 -19.61 22.60
C VAL A 383 26.17 -20.85 22.61
N VAL A 384 25.60 -22.02 22.89
CA VAL A 384 26.30 -23.31 22.88
C VAL A 384 26.83 -23.67 21.49
N LEU A 385 26.03 -23.45 20.43
CA LEU A 385 26.46 -23.64 19.04
C LEU A 385 27.63 -22.74 18.66
N HIS A 386 27.64 -21.49 19.13
CA HIS A 386 28.77 -20.57 18.91
C HIS A 386 30.04 -20.99 19.66
N LEU A 387 29.91 -21.48 20.90
CA LEU A 387 31.04 -21.99 21.68
C LEU A 387 31.66 -23.27 21.10
N ALA A 388 30.84 -24.11 20.45
CA ALA A 388 31.29 -25.32 19.77
C ALA A 388 32.07 -25.04 18.47
N GLN A 389 31.78 -23.92 17.78
CA GLN A 389 32.48 -23.51 16.55
C GLN A 389 33.77 -22.71 16.80
N ALA A 390 34.00 -22.25 18.02
CA ALA A 390 35.18 -21.47 18.42
C ALA A 390 36.37 -22.33 18.89
N LYS A 391 36.37 -23.64 18.61
CA LYS A 391 37.44 -24.60 18.96
C LYS A 391 38.22 -25.10 17.76
#